data_AF-A0A6M1SKA9-F1
#
_entry.id   AF-A0A6M1SKA9-F1
#
_cell.length_a   1.000
_cell.length_b   1.000
_cell.length_c   1.000
_cell.angle_alpha   90.00
_cell.angle_beta   90.00
_cell.angle_gamma   90.00
#
_symmetry.space_group_name_H-M   'P 1'
#
loop_
_entity.id
_entity.type
_entity.pdbx_description
1 polymer ?
#
loop_
_entity_poly.entity_id
_entity_poly.type
_entity_poly.pdbx_seq_one_letter_code
_entity_poly.pdbx_strand_id
1 'polypeptide(L)'
;REVMTLIEQSGARAGGVIIALDRQERGQGEQSAIQEVQSQYGMPVVSIVSLEQVLTYLEEQSGSDLSSHAEAVRAYRDRYGIAG
;
A
#
# COMPACT_ATOMS: atom_id res chain seq x y z
N ARG A 1 -10.58 -11.52 -3.61
CA ARG A 1 -10.62 -12.99 -3.86
C ARG A 1 -11.79 -13.35 -4.78
N GLU A 2 -13.02 -12.93 -4.51
CA GLU A 2 -14.19 -13.19 -5.36
C GLU A 2 -14.01 -12.75 -6.83
N VAL A 3 -13.50 -11.52 -7.04
CA VAL A 3 -13.22 -10.99 -8.40
C VAL A 3 -12.20 -11.84 -9.17
N MET A 4 -11.22 -12.44 -8.48
CA MET A 4 -10.20 -13.27 -9.13
C MET A 4 -10.82 -14.54 -9.70
N THR A 5 -11.70 -15.18 -8.93
CA THR A 5 -12.45 -16.36 -9.38
C THR A 5 -13.31 -16.06 -10.61
N LEU A 6 -13.94 -14.87 -10.65
CA LEU A 6 -14.74 -14.46 -11.81
C LEU A 6 -13.90 -14.29 -13.08
N ILE A 7 -12.72 -13.67 -12.97
CA ILE A 7 -11.77 -13.50 -14.08
C ILE A 7 -11.33 -14.88 -14.60
N GLU A 8 -10.92 -15.78 -13.71
CA GLU A 8 -10.51 -17.15 -14.07
C GLU A 8 -11.63 -17.94 -14.74
N GLN A 9 -12.87 -17.86 -14.22
CA GLN A 9 -14.04 -18.53 -14.80
C GLN A 9 -14.39 -18.03 -16.21
N SER A 10 -14.03 -16.79 -16.53
CA SER A 10 -14.19 -16.24 -17.88
C SER A 10 -13.09 -16.67 -18.88
N GLY A 11 -12.08 -17.42 -18.42
CA GLY A 11 -10.90 -17.78 -19.22
C GLY A 11 -9.91 -16.64 -19.42
N ALA A 12 -10.10 -15.52 -18.72
CA ALA A 12 -9.21 -14.37 -18.76
C ALA A 12 -8.08 -14.51 -17.72
N ARG A 13 -7.02 -13.72 -17.92
CA ARG A 13 -5.92 -13.56 -16.96
C ARG A 13 -5.89 -12.12 -16.47
N ALA A 14 -5.84 -11.94 -15.16
CA ALA A 14 -5.63 -10.61 -14.58
C ALA A 14 -4.24 -10.08 -14.94
N GLY A 15 -4.17 -8.85 -15.48
CA GLY A 15 -2.92 -8.20 -15.84
C GLY A 15 -2.21 -7.52 -14.65
N GLY A 16 -2.96 -7.14 -13.62
CA GLY A 16 -2.46 -6.46 -12.43
C GLY A 16 -3.58 -5.74 -11.68
N VAL A 17 -3.25 -5.16 -10.53
CA VAL A 17 -4.15 -4.33 -9.71
C VAL A 17 -3.61 -2.92 -9.63
N ILE A 18 -4.49 -1.92 -9.74
CA ILE A 18 -4.17 -0.52 -9.47
C ILE A 18 -4.93 -0.08 -8.24
N ILE A 19 -4.23 0.55 -7.29
CA ILE A 19 -4.80 1.07 -6.05
C ILE A 19 -4.46 2.55 -5.86
N ALA A 20 -5.23 3.25 -5.05
CA ALA A 20 -4.97 4.65 -4.76
C ALA A 20 -3.74 4.84 -3.86
N LEU A 21 -3.68 4.11 -2.75
CA LEU A 21 -2.65 4.28 -1.72
C LEU A 21 -2.07 2.92 -1.32
N ASP A 22 -0.76 2.78 -1.44
CA ASP A 22 0.00 1.77 -0.73
C ASP A 22 0.36 2.29 0.67
N ARG A 23 -0.23 1.69 1.70
CA ARG A 23 0.01 2.06 3.09
C ARG A 23 1.37 1.55 3.61
N GLN A 24 2.06 0.68 2.86
CA GLN A 24 3.36 0.12 3.22
C GLN A 24 3.39 -0.45 4.64
N GLU A 25 2.29 -1.09 5.05
CA GLU A 25 2.10 -1.62 6.39
C GLU A 25 1.94 -3.14 6.35
N ARG A 26 2.42 -3.80 7.40
CA ARG A 26 2.20 -5.22 7.63
C ARG A 26 0.71 -5.48 7.85
N GLY A 27 0.22 -6.56 7.25
CA GLY A 27 -1.12 -7.09 7.48
C GLY A 27 -1.19 -7.83 8.82
N GLN A 28 -1.85 -8.98 8.83
CA GLN A 28 -1.93 -9.83 10.03
C GLN A 28 -0.63 -10.61 10.32
N GLY A 29 0.28 -10.67 9.34
CA GLY A 29 1.57 -11.33 9.47
C GLY A 29 2.73 -10.37 9.16
N GLU A 30 3.80 -10.93 8.61
CA GLU A 30 5.00 -10.16 8.26
C GLU A 30 4.90 -9.47 6.90
N GLN A 31 3.92 -9.83 6.05
CA GLN A 31 3.75 -9.26 4.71
C GLN A 31 2.67 -8.17 4.70
N SER A 32 2.79 -7.22 3.78
CA SER A 32 1.68 -6.31 3.46
C SER A 32 0.59 -7.03 2.66
N ALA A 33 -0.64 -6.51 2.70
CA ALA A 33 -1.72 -7.03 1.87
C ALA A 33 -1.39 -7.00 0.36
N ILE A 34 -0.54 -6.06 -0.06
CA ILE A 34 -0.06 -5.97 -1.44
C ILE A 34 0.91 -7.11 -1.76
N GLN A 35 1.91 -7.33 -0.89
CA GLN A 35 2.86 -8.43 -1.04
C GLN A 35 2.15 -9.80 -1.04
N GLU A 36 1.12 -9.97 -0.21
CA GLU A 36 0.28 -11.16 -0.21
C GLU A 36 -0.43 -11.35 -1.56
N VAL A 37 -1.03 -10.30 -2.13
CA VAL A 37 -1.71 -10.37 -3.44
C VAL A 37 -0.72 -10.68 -4.57
N GLN A 38 0.43 -10.00 -4.59
CA GLN A 38 1.47 -10.24 -5.59
C GLN A 38 1.99 -11.68 -5.52
N SER A 39 2.26 -12.19 -4.31
CA SER A 39 2.72 -13.56 -4.10
C SER A 39 1.63 -14.59 -4.41
N GLN A 40 0.39 -14.32 -4.04
CA GLN A 40 -0.72 -15.27 -4.21
C GLN A 40 -1.13 -15.42 -5.67
N TYR A 41 -1.12 -14.33 -6.44
CA TYR A 41 -1.68 -14.31 -7.80
C TYR A 41 -0.66 -14.08 -8.91
N GLY A 42 0.62 -13.85 -8.57
CA GLY A 42 1.70 -13.67 -9.55
C GLY A 42 1.46 -12.50 -10.50
N MET A 43 0.84 -11.43 -9.98
CA MET A 43 0.52 -10.22 -10.75
C MET A 43 1.05 -8.97 -10.06
N PRO A 44 1.41 -7.92 -10.81
CA PRO A 44 1.82 -6.66 -10.22
C PRO A 44 0.64 -5.97 -9.55
N VAL A 45 0.94 -5.26 -8.47
CA VAL A 45 0.03 -4.30 -7.83
C VAL A 45 0.76 -2.96 -7.86
N VAL A 46 0.10 -1.93 -8.39
CA VAL A 46 0.67 -0.59 -8.56
C VAL A 46 -0.19 0.40 -7.80
N SER A 47 0.44 1.27 -7.01
CA SER A 47 -0.23 2.36 -6.30
C SER A 47 -0.03 3.70 -6.97
N ILE A 48 -1.02 4.58 -6.87
CA ILE A 48 -0.89 5.99 -7.29
C ILE A 48 0.00 6.75 -6.29
N VAL A 49 -0.15 6.48 -5.00
CA VAL A 49 0.62 7.09 -3.90
C VAL A 49 1.10 6.02 -2.90
N SER A 50 2.24 6.23 -2.26
CA SER A 50 2.72 5.43 -1.11
C SER A 50 2.70 6.20 0.22
N LEU A 51 2.72 5.50 1.35
CA LEU A 51 2.84 6.13 2.67
C LEU A 51 4.12 6.98 2.79
N GLU A 52 5.22 6.53 2.21
CA GLU A 52 6.46 7.31 2.12
C GLU A 52 6.24 8.65 1.41
N GLN A 53 5.56 8.66 0.26
CA GLN A 53 5.24 9.91 -0.45
C GLN A 53 4.30 10.82 0.36
N VAL A 54 3.35 10.24 1.11
CA VAL A 54 2.51 11.01 2.05
C VAL A 54 3.37 11.65 3.13
N LEU A 55 4.31 10.91 3.73
CA LEU A 55 5.20 11.44 4.76
C LEU A 55 6.08 12.56 4.21
N THR A 56 6.69 12.35 3.04
CA THR A 56 7.48 13.39 2.36
C THR A 56 6.66 14.66 2.14
N TYR A 57 5.42 14.52 1.65
CA TYR A 57 4.54 15.66 1.46
C TYR A 57 4.24 16.40 2.77
N LEU A 58 3.97 15.69 3.86
CA LEU A 58 3.71 16.29 5.17
C LEU A 58 4.95 17.03 5.72
N GLU A 59 6.14 16.48 5.50
CA GLU A 59 7.42 17.09 5.89
C GLU A 59 7.74 18.36 5.08
N GLU A 60 7.44 18.36 3.78
CA GLU A 60 7.65 19.52 2.90
C GLU A 60 6.72 20.70 3.23
N GLN A 61 5.54 20.44 3.81
CA GLN A 61 4.59 21.48 4.26
C GLN A 61 4.95 22.10 5.63
N SER A 62 6.24 22.08 5.97
CA SER A 62 6.83 22.67 7.19
C SER A 62 6.40 24.13 7.36
N GLY A 63 5.56 24.40 8.37
CA GLY A 63 5.00 25.74 8.66
C GLY A 63 3.47 25.79 8.82
N SER A 64 2.78 24.66 8.63
CA SER A 64 1.33 24.49 8.83
C SER A 64 1.00 23.56 10.00
N ASP A 65 -0.28 23.44 10.35
CA ASP A 65 -0.81 22.48 11.35
C ASP A 65 -0.54 20.99 11.02
N LEU A 66 0.07 20.72 9.86
CA LEU A 66 0.40 19.38 9.36
C LEU A 66 1.67 18.76 9.98
N SER A 67 2.50 19.54 10.67
CA SER A 67 3.74 19.03 11.30
C SER A 67 3.46 17.91 12.32
N SER A 68 2.43 18.07 13.13
CA SER A 68 1.96 17.05 14.08
C SER A 68 1.51 15.75 13.40
N HIS A 69 0.97 15.86 12.19
CA HIS A 69 0.55 14.70 11.39
C HIS A 69 1.78 13.95 10.84
N ALA A 70 2.84 14.65 10.44
CA ALA A 70 4.09 14.03 10.00
C ALA A 70 4.70 13.15 11.12
N GLU A 71 4.74 13.65 12.35
CA GLU A 71 5.22 12.87 13.50
C GLU A 71 4.37 11.63 13.77
N ALA A 72 3.04 11.78 13.77
CA ALA A 72 2.12 10.67 13.98
C ALA A 72 2.25 9.58 12.89
N VAL A 73 2.38 9.99 11.62
CA VAL A 73 2.57 9.08 10.48
C VAL A 73 3.93 8.38 10.58
N ARG A 74 4.99 9.09 10.97
CA ARG A 74 6.31 8.49 11.17
C ARG A 74 6.28 7.42 12.27
N ALA A 75 5.69 7.73 13.42
CA ALA A 75 5.54 6.77 14.51
C ALA A 75 4.70 5.54 14.11
N TYR A 76 3.66 5.74 13.29
CA TYR A 76 2.87 4.65 12.72
C TYR A 76 3.72 3.76 11.80
N ARG A 77 4.49 4.37 10.90
CA ARG A 77 5.41 3.65 9.99
C ARG A 77 6.48 2.88 10.77
N ASP A 78 7.06 3.47 11.81
CA ASP A 78 8.07 2.78 12.62
C ASP A 78 7.49 1.54 13.32
N ARG A 79 6.20 1.59 13.68
CA ARG A 79 5.52 0.48 14.36
C ARG A 79 5.03 -0.61 13.41
N TYR A 80 4.45 -0.23 12.27
CA TYR A 80 3.73 -1.16 11.38
C TYR A 80 4.32 -1.29 9.98
N GLY A 81 5.26 -0.41 9.64
CA GLY A 81 5.81 -0.29 8.30
C GLY A 81 6.57 -1.53 7.85
N ILE A 82 6.60 -1.71 6.54
CA ILE A 82 7.43 -2.68 5.83
C ILE A 82 8.04 -2.02 4.59
N ALA A 83 9.18 -2.53 4.13
CA ALA A 83 9.73 -2.14 2.84
C ALA A 83 8.74 -2.50 1.71
N GLY A 84 8.43 -1.51 0.87
CA GLY A 84 7.62 -1.66 -0.33
C GLY A 84 8.31 -2.49 -1.41
#